data_AF-A0A922MS82-F1
#
_entry.id   AF-A0A922MS82-F1
#
_cell.length_a   1.000
_cell.length_b   1.000
_cell.length_c   1.000
_cell.angle_alpha   90.00
_cell.angle_beta   90.00
_cell.angle_gamma   90.00
#
_symmetry.space_group_name_H-M   'P 1'
#
loop_
_entity.id
_entity.type
_entity.pdbx_description
1 polymer ?
#
loop_
_entity_poly.entity_id
_entity_poly.type
_entity_poly.pdbx_seq_one_letter_code
_entity_poly.pdbx_strand_id
1 'polypeptide(L)'
;MVTVLNFVEVLVMDFTSEEKLYSINKIEFFEEWLKHEKDKRCDRLFEFISTKFNFSDITEECEREIKMKLASISSKIATRWVSSGKSKERFLNKNKLWLEGQEIEFCVRSTLPQPSTSTAELSRPGRPRKDFEDASFKTKKRRVEDLVQSRSVGELMTAAELPASACLNIQQTSAVQRDRPLSNDEALAYYIDSKSTTHSYKQTRKWTMKVGHHVFPSYECIVKAKKGCYPSEEHIVVTQSRAEIELQAILNKTAERLIEAQREVVTSVLPNISPNSSFTLLIKYRTTRQKCNISTIVLATGPLRSRSSSTRLRSRHRSTSARSQSRHLSPRTRSPSVECHTPSPSAIQQPSNIQNIEISQVLVDEVPETVPNETEVNGQQQETGLMEIDTDIISAMGAVEEEPVSGPSTHNEIVQRWTPILSKGLKKRRQGYIAKRICSFS
;
A
#
# COMPACT_ATOMS: atom_id res chain seq x y z
N MET A 1 22.16 -64.41 -26.67
CA MET A 1 21.83 -63.64 -25.46
C MET A 1 22.98 -63.75 -24.49
N VAL A 2 23.92 -62.81 -24.51
CA VAL A 2 24.99 -62.70 -23.52
C VAL A 2 25.01 -61.23 -23.11
N THR A 3 24.51 -60.96 -21.91
CA THR A 3 24.36 -59.63 -21.34
C THR A 3 25.71 -59.19 -20.77
N VAL A 4 26.35 -58.24 -21.43
CA VAL A 4 27.57 -57.58 -20.95
C VAL A 4 27.15 -56.54 -19.90
N LEU A 5 27.26 -56.91 -18.62
CA LEU A 5 27.18 -55.97 -17.50
C LEU A 5 28.56 -55.33 -17.31
N ASN A 6 28.73 -54.14 -17.87
CA ASN A 6 29.87 -53.28 -17.58
C ASN A 6 29.75 -52.75 -16.14
N PHE A 7 30.56 -53.32 -15.25
CA PHE A 7 30.78 -52.87 -13.88
C PHE A 7 31.65 -51.61 -13.95
N VAL A 8 31.03 -50.43 -13.85
CA VAL A 8 31.76 -49.17 -13.68
C VAL A 8 32.19 -49.10 -12.23
N GLU A 9 33.44 -49.47 -11.99
CA GLU A 9 34.13 -49.29 -10.71
C GLU A 9 34.34 -47.78 -10.51
N VAL A 10 33.44 -47.15 -9.77
CA VAL A 10 33.54 -45.75 -9.35
C VAL A 10 34.66 -45.68 -8.32
N LEU A 11 35.87 -45.34 -8.78
CA LEU A 11 36.97 -44.90 -7.93
C LEU A 11 36.53 -43.62 -7.19
N VAL A 12 36.02 -43.79 -5.97
CA VAL A 12 35.90 -42.71 -4.99
C VAL A 12 37.31 -42.36 -4.58
N MET A 13 37.93 -41.43 -5.30
CA MET A 13 39.17 -40.80 -4.84
C MET A 13 38.78 -39.83 -3.72
N ASP A 14 39.05 -40.22 -2.48
CA ASP A 14 38.95 -39.35 -1.32
C ASP A 14 39.94 -38.19 -1.48
N PHE A 15 39.45 -37.07 -2.01
CA PHE A 15 40.19 -35.82 -2.11
C PHE A 15 40.25 -35.19 -0.71
N THR A 16 41.32 -35.47 0.02
CA THR A 16 41.63 -34.76 1.27
C THR A 16 42.00 -33.32 0.95
N SER A 17 41.14 -32.38 1.29
CA SER A 17 41.43 -30.95 1.20
C SER A 17 42.59 -30.60 2.13
N GLU A 18 43.73 -30.19 1.57
CA GLU A 18 44.87 -29.70 2.37
C GLU A 18 44.54 -28.34 2.99
N GLU A 19 44.45 -28.30 4.32
CA GLU A 19 44.37 -27.05 5.08
C GLU A 19 45.79 -26.53 5.32
N LYS A 20 46.11 -25.35 4.78
CA LYS A 20 47.38 -24.68 5.05
C LYS A 20 47.17 -23.57 6.09
N LEU A 21 47.94 -23.61 7.16
CA LEU A 21 47.96 -22.60 8.21
C LEU A 21 49.10 -21.62 7.94
N TYR A 22 48.76 -20.33 7.93
CA TYR A 22 49.70 -19.24 7.76
C TYR A 22 49.70 -18.38 9.01
N SER A 23 50.89 -17.98 9.48
CA SER A 23 51.03 -17.16 10.67
C SER A 23 51.79 -15.87 10.36
N ILE A 24 51.37 -14.76 10.98
CA ILE A 24 52.06 -13.47 10.88
C ILE A 24 52.32 -12.88 12.26
N ASN A 25 53.51 -12.32 12.44
CA ASN A 25 53.89 -11.64 13.67
C ASN A 25 53.06 -10.37 13.87
N LYS A 26 52.56 -10.15 15.09
CA LYS A 26 51.71 -8.98 15.40
C LYS A 26 52.43 -7.65 15.31
N ILE A 27 53.74 -7.62 15.55
CA ILE A 27 54.55 -6.40 15.44
C ILE A 27 54.59 -5.98 13.98
N GLU A 28 54.96 -6.89 13.09
CA GLU A 28 54.99 -6.65 11.64
C GLU A 28 53.61 -6.24 11.11
N PHE A 29 52.56 -6.94 11.54
CA PHE A 29 51.19 -6.58 11.21
C PHE A 29 50.83 -5.16 11.65
N PHE A 30 51.24 -4.76 12.86
CA PHE A 30 51.00 -3.42 13.39
C PHE A 30 51.78 -2.33 12.62
N GLU A 31 53.02 -2.61 12.24
CA GLU A 31 53.81 -1.66 11.46
C GLU A 31 53.19 -1.41 10.09
N GLU A 32 52.68 -2.45 9.43
CA GLU A 32 51.97 -2.30 8.17
C GLU A 32 50.62 -1.57 8.39
N TRP A 33 49.88 -1.91 9.43
CA TRP A 33 48.60 -1.27 9.77
C TRP A 33 48.74 0.25 9.98
N LEU A 34 49.88 0.71 10.53
CA LEU A 34 50.16 2.14 10.76
C LEU A 34 50.40 2.93 9.46
N LYS A 35 50.86 2.30 8.38
CA LYS A 35 51.18 2.99 7.12
C LYS A 35 49.94 3.48 6.37
N HIS A 36 48.77 2.90 6.66
CA HIS A 36 47.56 3.11 5.86
C HIS A 36 46.47 3.91 6.60
N GLU A 37 45.64 4.61 5.81
CA GLU A 37 44.47 5.35 6.29
C GLU A 37 43.36 4.42 6.78
N LYS A 38 42.55 4.89 7.74
CA LYS A 38 41.52 4.07 8.43
C LYS A 38 40.61 3.31 7.46
N ASP A 39 40.18 3.96 6.39
CA ASP A 39 39.17 3.42 5.47
C ASP A 39 39.75 2.39 4.49
N LYS A 40 41.07 2.37 4.30
CA LYS A 40 41.77 1.47 3.35
C LYS A 40 42.61 0.40 4.04
N ARG A 41 42.72 0.43 5.38
CA ARG A 41 43.58 -0.47 6.16
C ARG A 41 43.30 -1.94 5.89
N CYS A 42 42.04 -2.37 5.91
CA CYS A 42 41.71 -3.79 5.76
C CYS A 42 42.12 -4.34 4.39
N ASP A 43 41.84 -3.60 3.32
CA ASP A 43 42.18 -4.04 1.96
C ASP A 43 43.69 -4.04 1.73
N ARG A 44 44.40 -3.00 2.19
CA ARG A 44 45.87 -2.93 2.10
C ARG A 44 46.57 -4.01 2.92
N LEU A 45 46.06 -4.33 4.10
CA LEU A 45 46.59 -5.43 4.91
C LEU A 45 46.33 -6.79 4.27
N PHE A 46 45.18 -6.95 3.60
CA PHE A 46 44.90 -8.14 2.83
C PHE A 46 45.85 -8.29 1.64
N GLU A 47 46.10 -7.22 0.88
CA GLU A 47 47.08 -7.19 -0.21
C GLU A 47 48.50 -7.55 0.29
N PHE A 48 48.91 -6.98 1.43
CA PHE A 48 50.20 -7.26 2.04
C PHE A 48 50.36 -8.74 2.41
N ILE A 49 49.35 -9.31 3.07
CA ILE A 49 49.34 -10.74 3.44
C ILE A 49 49.31 -11.62 2.18
N SER A 50 48.52 -11.26 1.18
CA SER A 50 48.42 -11.99 -0.08
C SER A 50 49.75 -12.02 -0.84
N THR A 51 50.45 -10.89 -0.84
CA THR A 51 51.79 -10.79 -1.43
C THR A 51 52.82 -11.57 -0.61
N LYS A 52 52.74 -11.51 0.72
CA LYS A 52 53.70 -12.18 1.61
C LYS A 52 53.64 -13.70 1.54
N PHE A 53 52.43 -14.27 1.38
CA PHE A 53 52.23 -15.71 1.34
C PHE A 53 51.96 -16.27 -0.05
N ASN A 54 52.07 -15.44 -1.10
CA ASN A 54 51.86 -15.79 -2.51
C ASN A 54 50.50 -16.45 -2.76
N PHE A 55 49.44 -15.78 -2.32
CA PHE A 55 48.06 -16.22 -2.54
C PHE A 55 47.62 -15.94 -3.98
N SER A 56 47.91 -16.87 -4.91
CA SER A 56 47.47 -16.77 -6.31
C SER A 56 46.01 -17.20 -6.50
N ASP A 57 45.56 -18.23 -5.77
CA ASP A 57 44.30 -18.94 -6.05
C ASP A 57 43.44 -19.09 -4.79
N ILE A 58 43.20 -17.98 -4.08
CA ILE A 58 42.28 -17.96 -2.94
C ILE A 58 40.84 -17.88 -3.42
N THR A 59 39.97 -18.71 -2.83
CA THR A 59 38.53 -18.60 -3.05
C THR A 59 37.94 -17.39 -2.35
N GLU A 60 36.88 -16.80 -2.91
CA GLU A 60 36.19 -15.64 -2.35
C GLU A 60 35.75 -15.85 -0.88
N GLU A 61 35.40 -17.09 -0.52
CA GLU A 61 35.04 -17.43 0.86
C GLU A 61 36.24 -17.33 1.82
N CYS A 62 37.41 -17.84 1.42
CA CYS A 62 38.63 -17.69 2.20
C CYS A 62 39.09 -16.22 2.28
N GLU A 63 38.99 -15.47 1.19
CA GLU A 63 39.26 -14.03 1.20
C GLU A 63 38.38 -13.31 2.24
N ARG A 64 37.08 -13.58 2.23
CA ARG A 64 36.12 -13.02 3.19
C ARG A 64 36.48 -13.38 4.64
N GLU A 65 36.85 -14.64 4.89
CA GLU A 65 37.24 -15.07 6.23
C GLU A 65 38.51 -14.35 6.72
N ILE A 66 39.53 -14.24 5.87
CA ILE A 66 40.75 -13.50 6.18
C ILE A 66 40.39 -12.03 6.47
N LYS A 67 39.63 -11.35 5.60
CA LYS A 67 39.21 -9.96 5.81
C LYS A 67 38.44 -9.76 7.12
N MET A 68 37.57 -10.70 7.51
CA MET A 68 36.87 -10.64 8.81
C MET A 68 37.83 -10.73 9.99
N LYS A 69 38.82 -11.64 9.94
CA LYS A 69 39.86 -11.75 10.97
C LYS A 69 40.72 -10.48 11.04
N LEU A 70 41.10 -9.93 9.88
CA LEU A 70 41.85 -8.68 9.79
C LEU A 70 41.10 -7.49 10.40
N ALA A 71 39.80 -7.38 10.12
CA ALA A 71 38.96 -6.34 10.69
C ALA A 71 38.87 -6.46 12.23
N SER A 72 38.72 -7.69 12.74
CA SER A 72 38.70 -7.96 14.19
C SER A 72 40.00 -7.55 14.88
N ILE A 73 41.15 -7.91 14.31
CA ILE A 73 42.47 -7.58 14.87
C ILE A 73 42.73 -6.07 14.76
N SER A 74 42.40 -5.47 13.61
CA SER A 74 42.51 -4.02 13.38
C SER A 74 41.71 -3.23 14.42
N SER A 75 40.51 -3.68 14.77
CA SER A 75 39.71 -3.06 15.83
C SER A 75 40.39 -3.14 17.19
N LYS A 76 41.02 -4.28 17.52
CA LYS A 76 41.78 -4.45 18.78
C LYS A 76 43.04 -3.58 18.83
N ILE A 77 43.72 -3.43 17.71
CA ILE A 77 44.87 -2.51 17.58
C ILE A 77 44.39 -1.08 17.77
N ALA A 78 43.30 -0.67 17.10
CA ALA A 78 42.79 0.69 17.18
C ALA A 78 42.41 1.11 18.61
N THR A 79 41.76 0.24 19.37
CA THR A 79 41.40 0.54 20.77
C THR A 79 42.65 0.68 21.64
N ARG A 80 43.62 -0.23 21.51
CA ARG A 80 44.89 -0.15 22.23
C ARG A 80 45.73 1.06 21.81
N TRP A 81 45.70 1.43 20.53
CA TRP A 81 46.40 2.58 19.96
C TRP A 81 45.94 3.89 20.59
N VAL A 82 44.62 4.07 20.69
CA VAL A 82 44.03 5.22 21.38
C VAL A 82 44.38 5.20 22.88
N SER A 83 44.33 4.04 23.53
CA SER A 83 44.68 3.89 24.96
C SER A 83 46.15 4.16 25.30
N SER A 84 47.03 4.15 24.28
CA SER A 84 48.46 4.48 24.39
C SER A 84 48.75 5.93 23.97
N GLY A 85 47.71 6.74 23.77
CA GLY A 85 47.85 8.14 23.36
C GLY A 85 48.36 8.31 21.94
N LYS A 86 48.14 7.32 21.05
CA LYS A 86 48.57 7.35 19.64
C LYS A 86 50.08 7.57 19.45
N SER A 87 50.91 7.16 20.41
CA SER A 87 52.38 7.18 20.30
C SER A 87 52.90 5.77 20.03
N LYS A 88 53.73 5.60 18.98
CA LYS A 88 54.29 4.30 18.55
C LYS A 88 55.06 3.64 19.69
N GLU A 89 56.00 4.37 20.28
CA GLU A 89 56.84 3.89 21.38
C GLU A 89 56.02 3.48 22.61
N ARG A 90 55.06 4.33 23.03
CA ARG A 90 54.18 4.02 24.15
C ARG A 90 53.31 2.79 23.87
N PHE A 91 52.83 2.62 22.63
CA PHE A 91 52.05 1.45 22.25
C PHE A 91 52.87 0.17 22.32
N LEU A 92 54.08 0.17 21.74
CA LEU A 92 54.99 -0.99 21.75
C LEU A 92 55.37 -1.38 23.17
N ASN A 93 55.76 -0.41 24.01
CA ASN A 93 56.15 -0.68 25.40
C ASN A 93 54.98 -1.18 26.25
N LYS A 94 53.81 -0.52 26.17
CA LYS A 94 52.63 -0.87 26.99
C LYS A 94 51.99 -2.20 26.57
N ASN A 95 52.07 -2.57 25.29
CA ASN A 95 51.45 -3.79 24.75
C ASN A 95 52.47 -4.87 24.37
N LYS A 96 53.71 -4.77 24.86
CA LYS A 96 54.81 -5.67 24.51
C LYS A 96 54.43 -7.15 24.61
N LEU A 97 53.90 -7.58 25.76
CA LEU A 97 53.45 -8.96 25.99
C LEU A 97 52.34 -9.42 25.03
N TRP A 98 51.47 -8.50 24.60
CA TRP A 98 50.38 -8.83 23.67
C TRP A 98 50.88 -8.99 22.24
N LEU A 99 51.87 -8.17 21.86
CA LEU A 99 52.53 -8.19 20.56
C LEU A 99 53.49 -9.39 20.43
N GLU A 100 54.17 -9.79 21.51
CA GLU A 100 55.05 -10.96 21.57
C GLU A 100 54.31 -12.28 21.78
N GLY A 101 53.04 -12.24 22.17
CA GLY A 101 52.20 -13.44 22.31
C GLY A 101 51.85 -14.10 20.96
N GLN A 102 50.98 -15.11 20.99
CA GLN A 102 50.61 -15.96 19.84
C GLN A 102 50.47 -15.19 18.51
N GLU A 103 51.08 -15.72 17.46
CA GLU A 103 51.02 -15.17 16.10
C GLU A 103 49.57 -15.14 15.59
N ILE A 104 49.32 -14.28 14.61
CA ILE A 104 48.00 -14.23 13.99
C ILE A 104 47.94 -15.36 12.96
N GLU A 105 47.10 -16.35 13.23
CA GLU A 105 46.93 -17.52 12.37
C GLU A 105 45.71 -17.39 11.44
N PHE A 106 45.94 -17.68 10.16
CA PHE A 106 44.94 -17.77 9.11
C PHE A 106 44.92 -19.21 8.57
N CYS A 107 43.72 -19.76 8.38
CA CYS A 107 43.55 -21.03 7.69
C CYS A 107 43.09 -20.70 6.27
N VAL A 108 43.81 -21.22 5.26
CA VAL A 108 43.40 -21.11 3.87
C VAL A 108 43.10 -22.51 3.37
N ARG A 109 41.85 -22.72 2.97
CA ARG A 109 41.41 -23.96 2.34
C ARG A 109 41.54 -23.77 0.84
N SER A 110 42.48 -24.48 0.23
CA SER A 110 42.51 -24.58 -1.23
C SER A 110 41.41 -25.56 -1.63
N THR A 111 40.21 -25.04 -1.88
CA THR A 111 39.15 -25.82 -2.50
C THR A 111 39.40 -25.84 -4.00
N LEU A 112 39.83 -26.98 -4.53
CA LEU A 112 39.59 -27.28 -5.94
C LEU A 112 38.08 -27.12 -6.21
N PRO A 113 37.67 -26.49 -7.31
CA PRO A 113 36.25 -26.30 -7.63
C PRO A 113 35.60 -27.67 -7.79
N GLN A 114 34.97 -28.16 -6.73
CA GLN A 114 34.05 -29.28 -6.81
C GLN A 114 32.74 -28.75 -7.41
N PRO A 115 32.18 -29.41 -8.44
CA PRO A 115 30.86 -29.04 -8.96
C PRO A 115 29.84 -29.16 -7.83
N SER A 116 29.15 -28.06 -7.54
CA SER A 116 28.17 -27.94 -6.47
C SER A 116 27.01 -28.93 -6.64
N THR A 117 27.13 -30.12 -6.06
CA THR A 117 25.98 -30.99 -5.78
C THR A 117 25.35 -30.57 -4.47
N SER A 118 24.41 -29.63 -4.57
CA SER A 118 23.54 -29.16 -3.50
C SER A 118 22.52 -30.23 -3.09
N THR A 119 22.94 -31.27 -2.35
CA THR A 119 21.98 -32.27 -1.85
C THR A 119 22.34 -32.98 -0.55
N ALA A 120 23.31 -32.49 0.23
CA ALA A 120 23.61 -33.07 1.55
C ALA A 120 23.15 -32.17 2.69
N GLU A 121 21.87 -32.28 3.05
CA GLU A 121 21.31 -31.81 4.33
C GLU A 121 21.80 -32.66 5.52
N LEU A 122 23.12 -32.81 5.68
CA LEU A 122 23.68 -33.43 6.87
C LEU A 122 24.20 -32.35 7.82
N SER A 123 23.32 -32.01 8.78
CA SER A 123 23.62 -31.59 10.15
C SER A 123 24.92 -30.81 10.35
N ARG A 124 24.97 -29.55 9.89
CA ARG A 124 25.88 -28.59 10.51
C ARG A 124 25.40 -28.35 11.95
N PRO A 125 26.25 -28.53 12.98
CA PRO A 125 25.87 -28.33 14.38
C PRO A 125 25.52 -26.85 14.58
N GLY A 126 24.21 -26.56 14.64
CA GLY A 126 23.68 -25.22 14.76
C GLY A 126 22.38 -25.23 15.54
N ARG A 127 21.99 -24.05 16.03
CA ARG A 127 20.72 -23.87 16.74
C ARG A 127 19.56 -24.41 15.88
N PRO A 128 18.68 -25.27 16.42
CA PRO A 128 17.53 -25.78 15.70
C PRO A 128 16.76 -24.64 15.03
N ARG A 129 16.45 -24.81 13.73
CA ARG A 129 15.63 -23.84 13.01
C ARG A 129 14.22 -23.95 13.54
N LYS A 130 13.62 -22.82 13.93
CA LYS A 130 12.18 -22.75 14.18
C LYS A 130 11.42 -23.05 12.89
N ASP A 131 10.24 -23.65 13.02
CA ASP A 131 9.30 -23.82 11.92
C ASP A 131 8.98 -22.48 11.27
N PHE A 132 8.59 -22.50 9.99
CA PHE A 132 8.33 -21.28 9.25
C PHE A 132 7.26 -20.44 9.95
N GLU A 133 6.16 -21.05 10.40
CA GLU A 133 5.05 -20.34 11.03
C GLU A 133 5.42 -19.62 12.33
N ASP A 134 6.28 -20.23 13.14
CA ASP A 134 6.74 -19.68 14.42
C ASP A 134 7.92 -18.72 14.29
N ALA A 135 8.46 -18.55 13.09
CA ALA A 135 9.56 -17.64 12.83
C ALA A 135 9.08 -16.18 12.84
N SER A 136 9.94 -15.27 13.32
CA SER A 136 9.65 -13.84 13.26
C SER A 136 9.53 -13.36 11.80
N PHE A 137 8.77 -12.27 11.56
CA PHE A 137 8.60 -11.70 10.22
C PHE A 137 9.92 -11.47 9.49
N LYS A 138 10.95 -10.96 10.18
CA LYS A 138 12.29 -10.76 9.63
C LYS A 138 12.94 -12.08 9.16
N THR A 139 12.73 -13.17 9.90
CA THR A 139 13.24 -14.50 9.55
C THR A 139 12.46 -15.11 8.39
N LYS A 140 11.11 -14.99 8.40
CA LYS A 140 10.25 -15.39 7.29
C LYS A 140 10.68 -14.69 5.99
N LYS A 141 10.85 -13.36 6.05
CA LYS A 141 11.30 -12.54 4.92
C LYS A 141 12.65 -13.02 4.37
N ARG A 142 13.65 -13.24 5.23
CA ARG A 142 14.97 -13.74 4.81
C ARG A 142 14.89 -15.14 4.18
N ARG A 143 14.02 -16.02 4.69
CA ARG A 143 13.84 -17.37 4.13
C ARG A 143 13.17 -17.37 2.74
N VAL A 144 12.33 -16.37 2.47
CA VAL A 144 11.60 -16.23 1.20
C VAL A 144 12.35 -15.31 0.21
N GLU A 145 13.42 -14.65 0.65
CA GLU A 145 14.20 -13.71 -0.18
C GLU A 145 14.76 -14.38 -1.43
N ASP A 146 15.33 -15.58 -1.30
CA ASP A 146 15.86 -16.34 -2.43
C ASP A 146 14.75 -16.72 -3.44
N LEU A 147 13.54 -17.04 -2.95
CA LEU A 147 12.37 -17.31 -3.79
C LEU A 147 11.90 -16.06 -4.54
N VAL A 148 11.90 -14.91 -3.86
CA VAL A 148 11.51 -13.61 -4.45
C VAL A 148 12.53 -13.14 -5.48
N GLN A 149 13.83 -13.41 -5.28
CA GLN A 149 14.88 -13.05 -6.22
C GLN A 149 14.96 -13.99 -7.43
N SER A 150 14.62 -15.27 -7.26
CA SER A 150 14.71 -16.28 -8.33
C SER A 150 13.49 -16.39 -9.22
N ARG A 151 12.32 -15.86 -8.80
CA ARG A 151 11.04 -16.02 -9.51
C ARG A 151 10.42 -14.69 -9.86
N SER A 152 9.66 -14.67 -10.95
CA SER A 152 8.89 -13.50 -11.35
C SER A 152 7.67 -13.29 -10.44
N VAL A 153 7.22 -12.04 -10.31
CA VAL A 153 6.00 -11.71 -9.53
C VAL A 153 4.77 -12.47 -10.04
N GLY A 154 4.65 -12.65 -11.37
CA GLY A 154 3.55 -13.39 -11.99
C GLY A 154 3.52 -14.86 -11.59
N GLU A 155 4.67 -15.54 -11.57
CA GLU A 155 4.79 -16.93 -11.10
C GLU A 155 4.43 -17.05 -9.61
N LEU A 156 4.89 -16.12 -8.77
CA LEU A 156 4.58 -16.10 -7.34
C LEU A 156 3.08 -15.88 -7.08
N MET A 157 2.44 -14.97 -7.83
CA MET A 157 0.99 -14.77 -7.72
C MET A 157 0.23 -16.00 -8.20
N THR A 158 0.63 -16.58 -9.33
CA THR A 158 0.00 -17.80 -9.85
C THR A 158 0.15 -18.95 -8.86
N ALA A 159 1.32 -19.14 -8.26
CA ALA A 159 1.55 -20.16 -7.23
C ALA A 159 0.71 -19.94 -5.95
N ALA A 160 0.46 -18.68 -5.58
CA ALA A 160 -0.43 -18.34 -4.47
C ALA A 160 -1.92 -18.53 -4.82
N GLU A 161 -2.29 -18.33 -6.09
CA GLU A 161 -3.64 -18.52 -6.61
C GLU A 161 -3.97 -19.97 -6.92
N LEU A 162 -2.96 -20.81 -7.22
CA LEU A 162 -3.13 -22.26 -7.33
C LEU A 162 -3.72 -22.73 -6.01
N PRO A 163 -5.03 -23.05 -5.99
CA PRO A 163 -5.69 -23.32 -4.74
C PRO A 163 -5.01 -24.55 -4.15
N ALA A 164 -4.90 -24.58 -2.82
CA ALA A 164 -4.59 -25.78 -2.02
C ALA A 164 -5.58 -26.96 -2.26
N SER A 165 -6.32 -26.93 -3.36
CA SER A 165 -7.12 -27.97 -4.00
C SER A 165 -6.38 -29.29 -4.23
N ALA A 166 -5.05 -29.28 -4.32
CA ALA A 166 -4.28 -30.52 -4.31
C ALA A 166 -4.20 -31.17 -2.91
N CYS A 167 -4.49 -30.43 -1.83
CA CYS A 167 -4.31 -30.93 -0.47
C CYS A 167 -5.58 -31.05 0.38
N LEU A 168 -6.65 -30.26 0.25
CA LEU A 168 -7.83 -30.49 1.10
C LEU A 168 -9.19 -30.12 0.46
N ASN A 169 -10.09 -31.11 0.46
CA ASN A 169 -11.53 -31.02 0.24
C ASN A 169 -12.20 -30.12 1.31
N ILE A 170 -12.09 -28.80 1.20
CA ILE A 170 -12.89 -27.88 2.01
C ILE A 170 -13.77 -27.07 1.06
N GLN A 171 -15.06 -27.41 1.05
CA GLN A 171 -16.14 -26.73 0.36
C GLN A 171 -16.35 -25.31 0.94
N GLN A 172 -15.41 -24.39 0.71
CA GLN A 172 -15.54 -22.96 1.04
C GLN A 172 -15.38 -22.07 -0.21
N THR A 173 -15.98 -22.48 -1.33
CA THR A 173 -15.81 -21.83 -2.63
C THR A 173 -16.75 -20.66 -2.92
N SER A 174 -17.37 -20.03 -1.91
CA SER A 174 -18.20 -18.82 -2.14
C SER A 174 -18.09 -17.70 -1.10
N ALA A 175 -17.30 -17.89 -0.03
CA ALA A 175 -17.17 -16.90 1.06
C ALA A 175 -15.78 -16.25 1.15
N VAL A 176 -14.92 -16.41 0.14
CA VAL A 176 -13.66 -15.66 0.02
C VAL A 176 -13.93 -14.32 -0.69
N GLN A 177 -14.96 -13.59 -0.26
CA GLN A 177 -14.85 -12.14 -0.34
C GLN A 177 -13.82 -11.79 0.73
N ARG A 178 -12.58 -11.69 0.25
CA ARG A 178 -11.38 -11.31 0.99
C ARG A 178 -11.72 -10.21 1.98
N ASP A 179 -11.04 -10.20 3.12
CA ASP A 179 -11.00 -9.09 4.10
C ASP A 179 -10.54 -7.78 3.44
N ARG A 180 -11.30 -7.28 2.47
CA ARG A 180 -11.09 -6.04 1.76
C ARG A 180 -11.62 -4.97 2.70
N PRO A 181 -10.75 -4.03 3.12
CA PRO A 181 -11.23 -2.85 3.82
C PRO A 181 -12.26 -2.12 2.96
N LEU A 182 -13.36 -1.69 3.57
CA LEU A 182 -14.33 -0.81 2.92
C LEU A 182 -13.60 0.40 2.38
N SER A 183 -13.92 0.78 1.15
CA SER A 183 -13.50 2.06 0.61
C SER A 183 -14.06 3.20 1.45
N ASN A 184 -13.45 4.38 1.34
CA ASN A 184 -13.88 5.55 2.11
C ASN A 184 -15.34 5.93 1.81
N ASP A 185 -15.78 5.74 0.56
CA ASP A 185 -17.14 6.02 0.11
C ASP A 185 -18.14 4.95 0.60
N GLU A 186 -17.79 3.66 0.54
CA GLU A 186 -18.62 2.59 1.10
C GLU A 186 -18.76 2.73 2.62
N ALA A 187 -17.68 3.10 3.31
CA ALA A 187 -17.70 3.35 4.74
C ALA A 187 -18.52 4.59 5.11
N LEU A 188 -18.48 5.64 4.28
CA LEU A 188 -19.33 6.83 4.43
C LEU A 188 -20.81 6.47 4.21
N ALA A 189 -21.13 5.70 3.16
CA ALA A 189 -22.48 5.21 2.89
C ALA A 189 -23.00 4.40 4.08
N TYR A 190 -22.22 3.42 4.57
CA TYR A 190 -22.53 2.65 5.77
C TYR A 190 -22.77 3.56 6.99
N TYR A 191 -21.91 4.57 7.21
CA TYR A 191 -22.04 5.50 8.34
C TYR A 191 -23.36 6.28 8.29
N ILE A 192 -23.75 6.77 7.11
CA ILE A 192 -25.00 7.51 6.87
C ILE A 192 -26.22 6.59 7.01
N ASP A 193 -26.22 5.46 6.31
CA ASP A 193 -27.36 4.53 6.25
C ASP A 193 -27.66 3.90 7.61
N SER A 194 -26.61 3.61 8.40
CA SER A 194 -26.75 3.09 9.76
C SER A 194 -27.08 4.17 10.80
N LYS A 195 -27.13 5.45 10.40
CA LYS A 195 -27.27 6.61 11.30
C LYS A 195 -26.29 6.55 12.47
N SER A 196 -25.06 6.12 12.18
CA SER A 196 -24.04 5.92 13.21
C SER A 196 -23.53 7.26 13.73
N THR A 197 -23.44 7.40 15.05
CA THR A 197 -22.69 8.51 15.65
C THR A 197 -21.18 8.28 15.49
N THR A 198 -20.39 9.34 15.61
CA THR A 198 -18.92 9.27 15.63
C THR A 198 -18.41 8.24 16.65
N HIS A 199 -19.02 8.20 17.84
CA HIS A 199 -18.68 7.24 18.89
C HIS A 199 -19.01 5.81 18.47
N SER A 200 -20.23 5.56 17.98
CA SER A 200 -20.68 4.24 17.54
C SER A 200 -19.78 3.67 16.43
N TYR A 201 -19.46 4.47 15.42
CA TYR A 201 -18.56 4.07 14.35
C TYR A 201 -17.17 3.69 14.86
N LYS A 202 -16.58 4.53 15.73
CA LYS A 202 -15.27 4.27 16.34
C LYS A 202 -15.28 2.98 17.18
N GLN A 203 -16.36 2.68 17.90
CA GLN A 203 -16.50 1.43 18.66
C GLN A 203 -16.60 0.22 17.74
N THR A 204 -17.42 0.27 16.69
CA THR A 204 -17.54 -0.80 15.68
C THR A 204 -16.19 -1.10 15.02
N ARG A 205 -15.44 -0.06 14.65
CA ARG A 205 -14.08 -0.19 14.14
C ARG A 205 -13.13 -0.79 15.17
N LYS A 206 -13.16 -0.33 16.42
CA LYS A 206 -12.31 -0.87 17.50
C LYS A 206 -12.60 -2.34 17.75
N TRP A 207 -13.86 -2.74 17.69
CA TRP A 207 -14.27 -4.13 17.89
C TRP A 207 -13.82 -5.02 16.74
N THR A 208 -14.03 -4.61 15.49
CA THR A 208 -13.55 -5.38 14.32
C THR A 208 -12.03 -5.54 14.31
N MET A 209 -11.28 -4.48 14.65
CA MET A 209 -9.82 -4.56 14.81
C MET A 209 -9.37 -5.53 15.89
N LYS A 210 -10.12 -5.65 17.01
CA LYS A 210 -9.81 -6.62 18.09
C LYS A 210 -9.99 -8.07 17.63
N VAL A 211 -10.89 -8.31 16.69
CA VAL A 211 -11.11 -9.64 16.09
C VAL A 211 -10.06 -9.93 15.01
N GLY A 212 -9.24 -8.94 14.63
CA GLY A 212 -8.23 -9.07 13.58
C GLY A 212 -8.71 -8.70 12.18
N HIS A 213 -9.94 -8.19 12.04
CA HIS A 213 -10.47 -7.74 10.76
C HIS A 213 -10.33 -6.22 10.62
N HIS A 214 -9.66 -5.79 9.55
CA HIS A 214 -9.45 -4.37 9.24
C HIS A 214 -10.49 -3.84 8.24
N VAL A 215 -11.78 -4.08 8.52
CA VAL A 215 -12.89 -3.79 7.58
C VAL A 215 -13.16 -2.29 7.47
N PHE A 216 -13.14 -1.55 8.59
CA PHE A 216 -13.56 -0.14 8.61
C PHE A 216 -12.37 0.83 8.56
N PRO A 217 -12.36 1.81 7.62
CA PRO A 217 -11.32 2.84 7.57
C PRO A 217 -11.37 3.75 8.81
N SER A 218 -10.35 4.61 9.00
CA SER A 218 -10.36 5.57 10.10
C SER A 218 -11.48 6.60 9.93
N TYR A 219 -11.96 7.18 11.04
CA TYR A 219 -12.99 8.21 10.99
C TYR A 219 -12.56 9.44 10.19
N GLU A 220 -11.26 9.78 10.20
CA GLU A 220 -10.71 10.85 9.37
C GLU A 220 -10.91 10.61 7.87
N CYS A 221 -10.85 9.35 7.43
CA CYS A 221 -11.12 8.99 6.03
C CYS A 221 -12.59 9.23 5.67
N ILE A 222 -13.52 8.94 6.60
CA ILE A 222 -14.94 9.29 6.43
C ILE A 222 -15.13 10.80 6.36
N VAL A 223 -14.46 11.56 7.23
CA VAL A 223 -14.54 13.03 7.20
C VAL A 223 -14.02 13.58 5.86
N LYS A 224 -12.91 13.04 5.33
CA LYS A 224 -12.41 13.41 4.01
C LYS A 224 -13.39 13.06 2.88
N ALA A 225 -13.99 11.87 2.91
CA ALA A 225 -15.02 11.48 1.95
C ALA A 225 -16.26 12.39 2.06
N LYS A 226 -16.73 12.69 3.28
CA LYS A 226 -17.83 13.62 3.56
C LYS A 226 -17.52 15.01 3.00
N LYS A 227 -16.31 15.53 3.23
CA LYS A 227 -15.82 16.79 2.66
C LYS A 227 -15.84 16.78 1.12
N GLY A 228 -15.42 15.68 0.51
CA GLY A 228 -15.47 15.50 -0.94
C GLY A 228 -16.87 15.46 -1.55
N CYS A 229 -17.93 15.31 -0.74
CA CYS A 229 -19.32 15.38 -1.19
C CYS A 229 -19.88 16.81 -1.22
N TYR A 230 -19.20 17.81 -0.65
CA TYR A 230 -19.65 19.20 -0.70
C TYR A 230 -19.10 19.91 -1.96
N PRO A 231 -19.80 20.95 -2.44
CA PRO A 231 -19.25 21.89 -3.42
C PRO A 231 -17.94 22.53 -2.93
N SER A 232 -17.18 23.13 -3.86
CA SER A 232 -16.00 23.93 -3.51
C SER A 232 -16.36 25.07 -2.55
N GLU A 233 -15.44 25.42 -1.64
CA GLU A 233 -15.62 26.50 -0.66
C GLU A 233 -15.92 27.85 -1.33
N GLU A 234 -15.48 28.04 -2.58
CA GLU A 234 -15.77 29.23 -3.39
C GLU A 234 -17.27 29.46 -3.65
N HIS A 235 -18.06 28.38 -3.68
CA HIS A 235 -19.50 28.44 -3.91
C HIS A 235 -20.32 28.47 -2.60
N ILE A 236 -19.64 28.53 -1.44
CA ILE A 236 -20.24 28.52 -0.12
C ILE A 236 -19.94 29.87 0.54
N VAL A 237 -20.96 30.73 0.63
CA VAL A 237 -20.85 32.04 1.27
C VAL A 237 -21.53 31.98 2.62
N VAL A 238 -20.73 31.97 3.69
CA VAL A 238 -21.24 32.05 5.06
C VAL A 238 -21.07 33.46 5.58
N THR A 239 -22.18 34.11 5.90
CA THR A 239 -22.23 35.42 6.57
C THR A 239 -22.79 35.25 8.00
N GLN A 240 -22.73 36.30 8.82
CA GLN A 240 -23.23 36.25 10.20
C GLN A 240 -24.73 35.91 10.29
N SER A 241 -25.53 36.29 9.27
CA SER A 241 -26.99 36.15 9.29
C SER A 241 -27.51 35.02 8.40
N ARG A 242 -26.70 34.51 7.46
CA ARG A 242 -27.13 33.47 6.50
C ARG A 242 -25.95 32.72 5.91
N ALA A 243 -26.21 31.47 5.53
CA ALA A 243 -25.34 30.67 4.68
C ALA A 243 -26.02 30.49 3.32
N GLU A 244 -25.32 30.86 2.24
CA GLU A 244 -25.78 30.73 0.86
C GLU A 244 -24.85 29.76 0.12
N ILE A 245 -25.44 28.87 -0.67
CA ILE A 245 -24.70 27.93 -1.52
C ILE A 245 -25.26 28.05 -2.93
N GLU A 246 -24.38 28.13 -3.92
CA GLU A 246 -24.81 28.15 -5.31
C GLU A 246 -25.48 26.82 -5.69
N LEU A 247 -26.76 26.89 -6.07
CA LEU A 247 -27.54 25.70 -6.45
C LEU A 247 -26.86 24.90 -7.57
N GLN A 248 -26.26 25.59 -8.53
CA GLN A 248 -25.59 24.94 -9.65
C GLN A 248 -24.39 24.11 -9.19
N ALA A 249 -23.64 24.58 -8.20
CA ALA A 249 -22.50 23.86 -7.65
C ALA A 249 -22.95 22.56 -6.95
N ILE A 250 -24.09 22.56 -6.26
CA ILE A 250 -24.70 21.37 -5.65
C ILE A 250 -25.10 20.35 -6.73
N LEU A 251 -25.77 20.83 -7.79
CA LEU A 251 -26.23 19.97 -8.88
C LEU A 251 -25.05 19.34 -9.62
N ASN A 252 -24.00 20.11 -9.89
CA ASN A 252 -22.78 19.63 -10.52
C ASN A 252 -22.09 18.56 -9.67
N LYS A 253 -21.95 18.81 -8.37
CA LYS A 253 -21.31 17.84 -7.45
C LYS A 253 -22.12 16.55 -7.32
N THR A 254 -23.45 16.67 -7.31
CA THR A 254 -24.35 15.50 -7.29
C THR A 254 -24.21 14.68 -8.57
N ALA A 255 -24.17 15.34 -9.72
CA ALA A 255 -23.98 14.67 -11.01
C ALA A 255 -22.64 13.94 -11.10
N GLU A 256 -21.55 14.59 -10.69
CA GLU A 256 -20.21 14.00 -10.63
C GLU A 256 -20.22 12.71 -9.79
N ARG A 257 -20.81 12.75 -8.60
CA ARG A 257 -20.87 11.59 -7.69
C ARG A 257 -21.76 10.47 -8.22
N LEU A 258 -22.87 10.78 -8.88
CA LEU A 258 -23.72 9.77 -9.51
C LEU A 258 -23.00 9.06 -10.65
N ILE A 259 -22.27 9.81 -11.48
CA ILE A 259 -21.47 9.25 -12.57
C ILE A 259 -20.36 8.35 -12.01
N GLU A 260 -19.67 8.80 -10.95
CA GLU A 260 -18.63 8.01 -10.30
C GLU A 260 -19.19 6.71 -9.70
N ALA A 261 -20.30 6.79 -8.97
CA ALA A 261 -20.96 5.63 -8.37
C ALA A 261 -21.46 4.62 -9.41
N GLN A 262 -21.85 5.12 -10.59
CA GLN A 262 -22.33 4.30 -11.71
C GLN A 262 -21.25 4.05 -12.77
N ARG A 263 -19.97 4.31 -12.47
CA ARG A 263 -18.87 4.24 -13.44
C ARG A 263 -18.84 2.91 -14.19
N GLU A 264 -19.00 1.79 -13.48
CA GLU A 264 -19.01 0.45 -14.08
C GLU A 264 -20.21 0.25 -15.02
N VAL A 265 -21.39 0.75 -14.63
CA VAL A 265 -22.61 0.68 -15.45
C VAL A 265 -22.46 1.56 -16.69
N VAL A 266 -22.00 2.80 -16.53
CA VAL A 266 -21.73 3.73 -17.64
C VAL A 266 -20.70 3.12 -18.60
N THR A 267 -19.61 2.53 -18.09
CA THR A 267 -18.56 1.90 -18.90
C THR A 267 -19.08 0.67 -19.64
N SER A 268 -19.95 -0.13 -19.01
CA SER A 268 -20.50 -1.35 -19.63
C SER A 268 -21.55 -1.04 -20.70
N VAL A 269 -22.39 -0.04 -20.49
CA VAL A 269 -23.41 0.37 -21.48
C VAL A 269 -22.78 1.11 -22.65
N LEU A 270 -21.68 1.83 -22.41
CA LEU A 270 -21.02 2.68 -23.38
C LEU A 270 -19.51 2.36 -23.46
N PRO A 271 -19.11 1.18 -23.97
CA PRO A 271 -17.73 0.72 -23.93
C PRO A 271 -16.76 1.51 -24.83
N ASN A 272 -17.28 2.30 -25.78
CA ASN A 272 -16.50 3.05 -26.75
C ASN A 272 -16.57 4.57 -26.54
N ILE A 273 -16.78 5.02 -25.30
CA ILE A 273 -16.78 6.46 -24.99
C ILE A 273 -15.39 7.03 -25.28
N SER A 274 -15.33 7.92 -26.26
CA SER A 274 -14.16 8.79 -26.42
C SER A 274 -14.04 9.69 -25.19
N PRO A 275 -12.83 9.95 -24.66
CA PRO A 275 -12.63 10.79 -23.46
C PRO A 275 -13.20 12.20 -23.59
N ASN A 276 -13.50 12.67 -24.82
CA ASN A 276 -14.09 13.98 -25.11
C ASN A 276 -15.59 13.93 -25.41
N SER A 277 -16.27 12.84 -25.05
CA SER A 277 -17.72 12.74 -25.25
C SER A 277 -18.44 13.54 -24.17
N SER A 278 -19.32 14.45 -24.57
CA SER A 278 -20.20 15.19 -23.66
C SER A 278 -21.46 14.37 -23.36
N PHE A 279 -21.91 14.38 -22.11
CA PHE A 279 -23.14 13.71 -21.69
C PHE A 279 -24.15 14.72 -21.16
N THR A 280 -25.42 14.57 -21.51
CA THR A 280 -26.47 15.41 -20.93
C THR A 280 -27.17 14.62 -19.81
N LEU A 281 -27.12 15.14 -18.59
CA LEU A 281 -27.77 14.51 -17.44
C LEU A 281 -29.10 15.20 -17.15
N LEU A 282 -30.20 14.51 -17.47
CA LEU A 282 -31.54 15.01 -17.20
C LEU A 282 -31.93 14.67 -15.75
N ILE A 283 -31.91 15.67 -14.86
CA ILE A 283 -32.30 15.51 -13.45
C ILE A 283 -33.70 16.08 -13.24
N LYS A 284 -34.60 15.25 -12.69
CA LYS A 284 -35.90 15.70 -12.19
C LYS A 284 -35.80 15.95 -10.68
N TYR A 285 -35.88 17.20 -10.26
CA TYR A 285 -36.03 17.54 -8.84
C TYR A 285 -37.49 17.85 -8.49
N ARG A 286 -37.85 17.69 -7.22
CA ARG A 286 -39.15 18.08 -6.66
C ARG A 286 -38.93 19.12 -5.57
N THR A 287 -39.68 20.21 -5.60
CA THR A 287 -39.79 21.13 -4.47
C THR A 287 -41.08 20.80 -3.71
N THR A 288 -41.02 20.81 -2.39
CA THR A 288 -42.17 20.42 -1.54
C THR A 288 -43.30 21.43 -1.53
N ARG A 289 -43.16 22.58 -2.21
CA ARG A 289 -44.11 23.70 -2.12
C ARG A 289 -44.72 24.22 -3.43
N GLN A 290 -44.30 23.79 -4.63
CA GLN A 290 -44.94 24.23 -5.90
C GLN A 290 -44.77 23.20 -7.03
N LYS A 291 -45.60 23.31 -8.09
CA LYS A 291 -45.62 22.43 -9.28
C LYS A 291 -44.21 22.24 -9.88
N CYS A 292 -43.96 21.05 -10.40
CA CYS A 292 -42.64 20.60 -10.84
C CYS A 292 -42.16 21.40 -12.07
N ASN A 293 -41.05 22.13 -11.96
CA ASN A 293 -40.31 22.62 -13.12
C ASN A 293 -39.25 21.58 -13.52
N ILE A 294 -39.24 21.15 -14.79
CA ILE A 294 -38.21 20.28 -15.33
C ILE A 294 -37.04 21.16 -15.76
N SER A 295 -35.90 21.07 -15.06
CA SER A 295 -34.65 21.68 -15.49
C SER A 295 -33.81 20.66 -16.27
N THR A 296 -33.27 21.06 -17.42
CA THR A 296 -32.28 20.26 -18.15
C THR A 296 -30.88 20.71 -17.77
N ILE A 297 -30.02 19.78 -17.32
CA ILE A 297 -28.61 20.06 -17.01
C ILE A 297 -27.74 19.40 -18.09
N VAL A 298 -27.01 20.21 -18.86
CA VAL A 298 -26.08 19.73 -19.89
C VAL A 298 -24.68 19.68 -19.27
N LEU A 299 -24.05 18.50 -19.21
CA LEU A 299 -22.66 18.37 -18.78
C LEU A 299 -21.77 18.29 -20.02
N ALA A 300 -21.32 19.45 -20.50
CA ALA A 300 -20.37 19.50 -21.60
C ALA A 300 -18.93 19.38 -21.06
N THR A 301 -18.18 18.38 -21.53
CA THR A 301 -16.75 18.22 -21.30
C THR A 301 -16.00 18.47 -22.60
N GLY A 302 -15.85 19.73 -23.00
CA GLY A 302 -15.07 20.08 -24.18
C GLY A 302 -14.86 21.57 -24.41
N PRO A 303 -13.70 22.00 -24.94
CA PRO A 303 -13.43 23.40 -25.22
C PRO A 303 -14.28 23.89 -26.41
N LEU A 304 -15.12 24.90 -26.16
CA LEU A 304 -15.87 25.63 -27.18
C LEU A 304 -14.89 26.37 -28.11
N ARG A 305 -14.54 25.76 -29.25
CA ARG A 305 -13.99 26.51 -30.38
C ARG A 305 -15.10 27.41 -30.93
N SER A 306 -15.03 28.70 -30.62
CA SER A 306 -15.88 29.74 -31.19
C SER A 306 -15.67 29.83 -32.71
N ARG A 307 -16.56 29.17 -33.48
CA ARG A 307 -16.68 29.41 -34.92
C ARG A 307 -17.85 30.36 -35.15
N SER A 308 -17.52 31.64 -35.28
CA SER A 308 -18.37 32.65 -35.91
C SER A 308 -18.69 32.20 -37.34
N SER A 309 -19.95 31.87 -37.61
CA SER A 309 -20.41 31.56 -38.96
C SER A 309 -21.59 32.45 -39.31
N SER A 310 -21.27 33.43 -40.15
CA SER A 310 -22.18 34.31 -40.87
C SER A 310 -23.05 33.51 -41.83
N THR A 311 -24.35 33.77 -41.75
CA THR A 311 -25.41 33.28 -42.63
C THR A 311 -25.21 33.75 -44.07
N ARG A 312 -25.14 32.81 -45.02
CA ARG A 312 -25.50 33.07 -46.42
C ARG A 312 -26.32 31.92 -47.00
N LEU A 313 -27.61 32.19 -47.13
CA LEU A 313 -28.55 31.48 -47.99
C LEU A 313 -28.11 31.59 -49.45
N ARG A 314 -27.99 30.45 -50.13
CA ARG A 314 -28.21 30.36 -51.59
C ARG A 314 -28.84 29.03 -51.94
N SER A 315 -30.02 29.11 -52.56
CA SER A 315 -30.67 28.01 -53.25
C SER A 315 -30.06 27.82 -54.64
N ARG A 316 -30.04 26.56 -55.12
CA ARG A 316 -30.51 26.16 -56.47
C ARG A 316 -30.25 24.68 -56.76
N HIS A 317 -31.35 24.00 -57.12
CA HIS A 317 -31.60 23.02 -58.19
C HIS A 317 -30.59 21.92 -58.59
N ARG A 318 -31.14 20.68 -58.65
CA ARG A 318 -31.12 19.65 -59.74
C ARG A 318 -29.76 19.42 -60.45
N SER A 319 -29.24 18.19 -60.60
CA SER A 319 -29.82 17.08 -61.39
C SER A 319 -28.92 15.83 -61.31
N THR A 320 -29.53 14.64 -61.35
CA THR A 320 -29.16 13.41 -62.08
C THR A 320 -27.69 13.11 -62.46
N SER A 321 -27.21 11.90 -62.13
CA SER A 321 -26.91 10.82 -63.10
C SER A 321 -25.81 9.86 -62.63
N ALA A 322 -26.06 8.58 -62.88
CA ALA A 322 -25.23 7.41 -62.68
C ALA A 322 -23.82 7.49 -63.29
N ARG A 323 -22.86 6.76 -62.69
CA ARG A 323 -22.04 5.80 -63.43
C ARG A 323 -21.31 4.82 -62.51
N SER A 324 -21.60 3.55 -62.73
CA SER A 324 -20.82 2.39 -62.28
C SER A 324 -19.39 2.43 -62.82
N GLN A 325 -18.42 1.94 -62.05
CA GLN A 325 -17.35 1.09 -62.60
C GLN A 325 -16.68 0.26 -61.51
N SER A 326 -16.91 -1.05 -61.66
CA SER A 326 -16.12 -2.16 -61.12
C SER A 326 -14.70 -2.11 -61.69
N ARG A 327 -13.70 -2.48 -60.86
CA ARG A 327 -12.51 -3.23 -61.30
C ARG A 327 -11.88 -3.99 -60.14
N HIS A 328 -11.75 -5.29 -60.39
CA HIS A 328 -11.05 -6.33 -59.63
C HIS A 328 -9.52 -6.25 -59.81
N LEU A 329 -8.85 -7.12 -59.03
CA LEU A 329 -7.44 -7.60 -59.06
C LEU A 329 -6.53 -6.81 -58.11
N SER A 330 -5.65 -7.37 -57.28
CA SER A 330 -5.31 -8.70 -56.75
C SER A 330 -4.01 -8.48 -55.92
N PRO A 331 -3.53 -9.44 -55.10
CA PRO A 331 -2.76 -9.11 -53.89
C PRO A 331 -1.25 -9.09 -54.14
N ARG A 332 -0.54 -8.24 -53.40
CA ARG A 332 0.93 -8.29 -53.30
C ARG A 332 1.33 -8.55 -51.85
N THR A 333 1.73 -9.80 -51.61
CA THR A 333 2.42 -10.28 -50.42
C THR A 333 3.79 -9.61 -50.30
N ARG A 334 4.03 -8.88 -49.21
CA ARG A 334 5.37 -8.62 -48.67
C ARG A 334 5.32 -8.65 -47.15
N SER A 335 5.98 -9.65 -46.60
CA SER A 335 6.35 -9.76 -45.18
C SER A 335 7.21 -8.57 -44.77
N PRO A 336 7.03 -8.00 -43.56
CA PRO A 336 8.05 -7.14 -42.97
C PRO A 336 8.91 -7.93 -41.99
N SER A 337 10.21 -7.80 -42.18
CA SER A 337 11.26 -8.18 -41.25
C SER A 337 11.11 -7.40 -39.93
N VAL A 338 11.37 -8.11 -38.84
CA VAL A 338 11.40 -7.60 -37.47
C VAL A 338 12.71 -6.84 -37.26
N GLU A 339 12.61 -5.52 -37.09
CA GLU A 339 13.68 -4.70 -36.50
C GLU A 339 13.18 -4.15 -35.16
N CYS A 340 13.76 -4.66 -34.08
CA CYS A 340 13.52 -4.20 -32.71
C CYS A 340 14.32 -2.93 -32.45
N HIS A 341 13.65 -1.77 -32.44
CA HIS A 341 14.18 -0.55 -31.86
C HIS A 341 13.67 -0.39 -30.43
N THR A 342 14.59 -0.35 -29.47
CA THR A 342 14.35 0.07 -28.09
C THR A 342 14.29 1.60 -28.02
N PRO A 343 13.28 2.21 -27.36
CA PRO A 343 13.34 3.62 -27.01
C PRO A 343 13.70 3.82 -25.52
N SER A 344 14.63 4.75 -25.30
CA SER A 344 15.03 5.32 -24.00
C SER A 344 13.88 5.95 -23.23
N PRO A 345 13.96 6.00 -21.88
CA PRO A 345 12.89 6.53 -21.04
C PRO A 345 12.96 8.06 -20.94
N SER A 346 11.90 8.74 -21.39
CA SER A 346 11.71 10.18 -21.16
C SER A 346 10.56 10.42 -20.19
N ALA A 347 10.88 11.19 -19.14
CA ALA A 347 10.04 12.07 -18.33
C ALA A 347 8.54 11.72 -18.15
N ILE A 348 8.20 11.26 -16.95
CA ILE A 348 6.84 11.20 -16.42
C ILE A 348 6.34 12.64 -16.18
N GLN A 349 5.47 13.13 -17.06
CA GLN A 349 4.66 14.33 -16.83
C GLN A 349 3.28 13.87 -16.37
N GLN A 350 2.88 14.25 -15.15
CA GLN A 350 1.53 13.98 -14.65
C GLN A 350 0.51 14.89 -15.34
N PRO A 351 -0.66 14.39 -15.79
CA PRO A 351 -1.72 15.25 -16.27
C PRO A 351 -2.63 15.66 -15.10
N SER A 352 -2.44 16.87 -14.59
CA SER A 352 -3.46 17.60 -13.84
C SER A 352 -4.23 18.49 -14.82
N ASN A 353 -5.44 18.10 -15.21
CA ASN A 353 -6.41 19.04 -15.79
C ASN A 353 -7.81 18.43 -15.79
N ILE A 354 -8.63 18.82 -14.82
CA ILE A 354 -10.09 18.80 -14.93
C ILE A 354 -10.46 20.27 -15.17
N GLN A 355 -11.00 20.59 -16.35
CA GLN A 355 -11.40 21.94 -16.75
C GLN A 355 -12.93 22.09 -16.75
N ASN A 356 -13.33 23.34 -16.52
CA ASN A 356 -14.67 23.86 -16.23
C ASN A 356 -15.82 23.34 -17.10
N ILE A 357 -16.98 23.18 -16.46
CA ILE A 357 -18.28 22.79 -17.04
C ILE A 357 -19.14 24.06 -17.13
N GLU A 358 -19.67 24.36 -18.32
CA GLU A 358 -20.57 25.49 -18.56
C GLU A 358 -21.99 24.98 -18.85
N ILE A 359 -23.01 25.63 -18.27
CA ILE A 359 -24.42 25.19 -18.32
C ILE A 359 -25.28 26.28 -18.92
N SER A 360 -26.04 25.93 -19.95
CA SER A 360 -27.05 26.80 -20.55
C SER A 360 -28.43 26.49 -19.97
N GLN A 361 -29.09 27.48 -19.36
CA GLN A 361 -30.50 27.39 -19.01
C GLN A 361 -31.35 27.61 -20.26
N VAL A 362 -32.29 26.70 -20.53
CA VAL A 362 -33.34 26.91 -21.53
C VAL A 362 -34.60 27.33 -20.77
N LEU A 363 -34.95 28.61 -20.88
CA LEU A 363 -36.24 29.12 -20.41
C LEU A 363 -37.34 28.55 -21.31
N VAL A 364 -38.35 27.93 -20.72
CA VAL A 364 -39.60 27.61 -21.41
C VAL A 364 -40.59 28.70 -21.01
N ASP A 365 -41.06 29.49 -21.99
CA ASP A 365 -42.03 30.56 -21.78
C ASP A 365 -43.36 29.98 -21.25
N GLU A 366 -43.80 30.43 -20.08
CA GLU A 366 -45.16 30.17 -19.57
C GLU A 366 -46.02 31.44 -19.59
N VAL A 367 -47.26 31.22 -20.03
CA VAL A 367 -48.38 32.15 -20.20
C VAL A 367 -48.91 32.62 -18.83
N PRO A 368 -49.32 33.89 -18.66
CA PRO A 368 -49.82 34.37 -17.38
C PRO A 368 -51.30 34.00 -17.22
N GLU A 369 -51.63 33.31 -16.12
CA GLU A 369 -53.02 33.20 -15.68
C GLU A 369 -53.20 33.63 -14.23
N THR A 370 -54.41 34.13 -14.03
CA THR A 370 -54.90 35.06 -13.03
C THR A 370 -55.17 34.46 -11.65
N VAL A 371 -55.01 35.33 -10.66
CA VAL A 371 -55.36 35.20 -9.24
C VAL A 371 -56.86 34.89 -9.06
N PRO A 372 -57.23 34.10 -8.04
CA PRO A 372 -58.11 34.69 -7.03
C PRO A 372 -57.69 34.38 -5.58
N ASN A 373 -58.04 35.35 -4.73
CA ASN A 373 -58.15 35.28 -3.27
C ASN A 373 -59.02 34.10 -2.83
N GLU A 374 -58.68 33.46 -1.72
CA GLU A 374 -59.42 33.60 -0.46
C GLU A 374 -58.77 32.81 0.70
N THR A 375 -58.94 33.40 1.87
CA THR A 375 -58.65 33.00 3.24
C THR A 375 -59.28 31.66 3.61
N GLU A 376 -58.56 30.79 4.34
CA GLU A 376 -59.08 30.22 5.59
C GLU A 376 -58.02 29.47 6.42
N VAL A 377 -58.25 29.52 7.72
CA VAL A 377 -57.42 29.09 8.85
C VAL A 377 -57.60 27.60 9.08
N ASN A 378 -56.52 26.83 9.23
CA ASN A 378 -56.55 25.66 10.11
C ASN A 378 -55.16 25.26 10.61
N GLY A 379 -55.06 25.15 11.94
CA GLY A 379 -53.86 24.72 12.64
C GLY A 379 -53.68 23.21 12.56
N GLN A 380 -52.51 22.78 12.09
CA GLN A 380 -51.96 21.46 12.36
C GLN A 380 -50.52 21.62 12.83
N GLN A 381 -50.26 21.09 14.03
CA GLN A 381 -48.93 20.95 14.61
C GLN A 381 -48.09 20.06 13.67
N GLN A 382 -47.05 20.63 13.09
CA GLN A 382 -45.98 19.89 12.42
C GLN A 382 -44.82 19.71 13.41
N GLU A 383 -44.42 18.45 13.61
CA GLU A 383 -43.14 18.09 14.21
C GLU A 383 -42.01 18.71 13.39
N THR A 384 -41.29 19.65 14.00
CA THR A 384 -40.04 20.17 13.49
C THR A 384 -38.96 19.10 13.63
N GLY A 385 -38.74 18.33 12.56
CA GLY A 385 -37.50 17.59 12.36
C GLY A 385 -36.36 18.58 12.12
N LEU A 386 -35.79 19.11 13.21
CA LEU A 386 -34.53 19.83 13.19
C LEU A 386 -33.45 18.87 12.67
N MET A 387 -32.96 19.08 11.45
CA MET A 387 -31.64 18.58 11.08
C MET A 387 -30.63 19.33 11.94
N GLU A 388 -30.06 18.64 12.93
CA GLU A 388 -28.86 19.10 13.63
C GLU A 388 -27.80 19.39 12.57
N ILE A 389 -27.50 20.67 12.39
CA ILE A 389 -26.27 21.10 11.72
C ILE A 389 -25.15 20.65 12.66
N ASP A 390 -24.31 19.71 12.20
CA ASP A 390 -23.10 19.24 12.91
C ASP A 390 -22.23 20.46 13.30
N THR A 391 -22.41 20.97 14.52
CA THR A 391 -21.59 22.04 15.11
C THR A 391 -20.17 21.56 15.44
N ASP A 392 -19.90 20.26 15.32
CA ASP A 392 -18.60 19.62 15.54
C ASP A 392 -17.50 20.07 14.56
N ILE A 393 -17.84 20.77 13.46
CA ILE A 393 -16.83 21.27 12.50
C ILE A 393 -16.13 22.56 13.01
N ILE A 394 -16.75 23.32 13.94
CA ILE A 394 -16.19 24.60 14.42
C ILE A 394 -15.36 24.44 15.72
N SER A 395 -15.57 23.38 16.51
CA SER A 395 -14.92 23.21 17.83
C SER A 395 -13.53 22.57 17.82
N ALA A 396 -12.91 22.34 16.66
CA ALA A 396 -11.61 21.65 16.57
C ALA A 396 -10.37 22.57 16.68
N MET A 397 -10.51 23.79 17.23
CA MET A 397 -9.40 24.72 17.48
C MET A 397 -9.43 25.21 18.94
N GLY A 398 -8.69 24.52 19.81
CA GLY A 398 -8.24 25.09 21.08
C GLY A 398 -8.53 24.23 22.32
N ALA A 399 -7.44 23.66 22.87
CA ALA A 399 -7.11 23.49 24.29
C ALA A 399 -6.40 22.15 24.51
N VAL A 400 -5.07 22.23 24.63
CA VAL A 400 -4.23 21.19 25.19
C VAL A 400 -4.16 21.47 26.69
N GLU A 401 -4.76 20.61 27.50
CA GLU A 401 -4.38 20.49 28.91
C GLU A 401 -3.90 19.06 29.17
N GLU A 402 -2.62 18.96 29.51
CA GLU A 402 -2.01 17.80 30.15
C GLU A 402 -2.16 17.96 31.67
N GLU A 403 -2.42 16.86 32.40
CA GLU A 403 -1.89 16.59 33.74
C GLU A 403 -2.16 15.10 34.13
N PRO A 404 -1.41 14.51 35.07
CA PRO A 404 -1.02 13.10 35.02
C PRO A 404 -1.43 12.24 36.25
N VAL A 405 -0.90 11.00 36.26
CA VAL A 405 -0.52 10.15 37.41
C VAL A 405 -1.41 8.93 37.77
N SER A 406 -0.78 7.77 37.57
CA SER A 406 -0.70 6.48 38.31
C SER A 406 -1.87 5.96 39.19
N GLY A 407 -2.21 4.68 38.97
CA GLY A 407 -3.11 3.86 39.79
C GLY A 407 -2.48 3.31 41.09
N PRO A 408 -3.24 2.51 41.89
CA PRO A 408 -3.43 1.09 41.56
C PRO A 408 -4.78 0.44 41.96
N SER A 409 -4.92 -0.85 41.57
CA SER A 409 -5.88 -1.90 41.97
C SER A 409 -7.27 -1.91 41.33
N THR A 410 -7.33 -2.38 40.08
CA THR A 410 -8.47 -2.27 39.17
C THR A 410 -9.56 -3.34 39.28
N HIS A 411 -9.46 -4.36 40.13
CA HIS A 411 -10.41 -5.49 40.02
C HIS A 411 -11.68 -5.35 40.89
N ASN A 412 -11.61 -4.72 42.07
CA ASN A 412 -12.78 -4.61 42.97
C ASN A 412 -13.65 -3.36 42.70
N GLU A 413 -13.09 -2.26 42.21
CA GLU A 413 -13.87 -1.07 41.86
C GLU A 413 -14.73 -1.26 40.59
N ILE A 414 -14.29 -2.09 39.64
CA ILE A 414 -15.05 -2.37 38.42
C ILE A 414 -16.34 -3.12 38.76
N VAL A 415 -16.31 -4.08 39.69
CA VAL A 415 -17.52 -4.80 40.08
C VAL A 415 -18.50 -3.87 40.82
N GLN A 416 -18.01 -3.00 41.70
CA GLN A 416 -18.87 -2.07 42.44
C GLN A 416 -19.45 -0.93 41.58
N ARG A 417 -18.70 -0.41 40.59
CA ARG A 417 -19.20 0.67 39.71
C ARG A 417 -20.20 0.19 38.66
N TRP A 418 -20.10 -1.05 38.18
CA TRP A 418 -20.93 -1.51 37.04
C TRP A 418 -22.20 -2.27 37.44
N THR A 419 -22.27 -2.80 38.66
CA THR A 419 -23.48 -3.51 39.17
C THR A 419 -24.75 -2.64 39.19
N PRO A 420 -24.71 -1.35 39.56
CA PRO A 420 -25.89 -0.48 39.50
C PRO A 420 -26.29 -0.09 38.06
N ILE A 421 -25.34 -0.10 37.12
CA ILE A 421 -25.54 0.31 35.73
C ILE A 421 -26.18 -0.83 34.92
N LEU A 422 -25.72 -2.07 35.14
CA LEU A 422 -26.26 -3.25 34.46
C LEU A 422 -27.64 -3.67 34.98
N SER A 423 -28.05 -3.20 36.17
CA SER A 423 -29.34 -3.56 36.77
C SER A 423 -30.49 -2.60 36.43
N LYS A 424 -30.20 -1.40 35.91
CA LYS A 424 -31.24 -0.46 35.44
C LYS A 424 -31.84 -0.95 34.12
N GLY A 425 -33.12 -1.35 34.17
CA GLY A 425 -33.91 -1.75 33.00
C GLY A 425 -34.21 -3.24 32.87
N LEU A 426 -33.66 -4.10 33.73
CA LEU A 426 -33.96 -5.54 33.70
C LEU A 426 -35.11 -5.93 34.63
N LYS A 427 -36.12 -6.63 34.09
CA LYS A 427 -37.22 -7.21 34.88
C LYS A 427 -36.64 -8.11 35.99
N LYS A 428 -37.18 -8.01 37.21
CA LYS A 428 -36.71 -8.66 38.46
C LYS A 428 -36.36 -10.15 38.34
N ARG A 429 -37.04 -10.90 37.45
CA ARG A 429 -36.76 -12.31 37.15
C ARG A 429 -35.43 -12.57 36.42
N ARG A 430 -34.89 -11.60 35.66
CA ARG A 430 -33.60 -11.73 34.94
C ARG A 430 -32.38 -11.29 35.76
N GLN A 431 -32.57 -10.40 36.73
CA GLN A 431 -31.49 -9.98 37.64
C GLN A 431 -30.97 -11.16 38.49
N GLY A 432 -31.87 -12.01 38.98
CA GLY A 432 -31.50 -13.20 39.76
C GLY A 432 -30.67 -14.23 38.96
N TYR A 433 -30.95 -14.40 37.66
CA TYR A 433 -30.22 -15.32 36.80
C TYR A 433 -28.79 -14.84 36.51
N ILE A 434 -28.60 -13.53 36.31
CA ILE A 434 -27.30 -12.93 36.03
C ILE A 434 -26.43 -12.90 37.31
N ALA A 435 -27.01 -12.56 38.46
CA ALA A 435 -26.29 -12.59 39.74
C ALA A 435 -25.79 -14.00 40.09
N LYS A 436 -26.60 -15.04 39.85
CA LYS A 436 -26.23 -16.44 40.12
C LYS A 436 -25.10 -16.94 39.21
N ARG A 437 -24.98 -16.38 38.00
CA ARG A 437 -23.95 -16.74 37.01
C ARG A 437 -22.63 -15.97 37.20
N ILE A 438 -22.69 -14.78 37.80
CA ILE A 438 -21.50 -13.98 38.12
C ILE A 438 -20.86 -14.46 39.43
N CYS A 439 -21.64 -14.82 40.45
CA CYS A 439 -21.09 -15.37 41.70
C CYS A 439 -20.49 -16.78 41.55
N SER A 440 -20.76 -17.49 40.46
CA SER A 440 -20.17 -18.81 40.18
C SER A 440 -18.84 -18.74 39.44
N PHE A 441 -18.35 -17.53 39.15
CA PHE A 441 -17.06 -17.28 38.49
C PHE A 441 -16.01 -16.64 39.42
N SER A 442 -16.28 -16.61 40.73
CA SER A 442 -15.34 -16.11 41.74
C SER A 442 -14.93 -17.16 42.74
#